data_AF-X1S802-F1
#
_entry.id   AF-X1S802-F1
#
_cell.length_a   1.000
_cell.length_b   1.000
_cell.length_c   1.000
_cell.angle_alpha   90.00
_cell.angle_beta   90.00
_cell.angle_gamma   90.00
#
_symmetry.space_group_name_H-M   'P 1'
#
loop_
_entity.id
_entity.type
_entity.pdbx_description
1 polymer ?
#
loop_
_entity_poly.entity_id
_entity_poly.type
_entity_poly.pdbx_seq_one_letter_code
_entity_poly.pdbx_strand_id
1 'polypeptide(L)'
;MEETLSQELKKIIDDITKVALYLRERGWAERNAGNISVNITELVNDRRKSYTTFPKTPVKILPPELSEGCFLITTTASRFRDLIQQPEKNLLIIHIANKLDGY
;
A
#
# COMPACT_ATOMS: atom_id res chain seq x y z
N MET A 1 -2.91 -10.21 19.19
CA MET A 1 -3.39 -8.83 19.36
C MET A 1 -3.77 -8.35 17.97
N GLU A 2 -5.07 -8.24 17.69
CA GLU A 2 -5.54 -7.49 16.52
C GLU A 2 -5.19 -6.03 16.75
N GLU A 3 -4.12 -5.55 16.12
CA GLU A 3 -3.86 -4.12 16.05
C GLU A 3 -5.01 -3.48 15.31
N THR A 4 -5.84 -2.74 16.05
CA THR A 4 -6.95 -2.00 15.44
C THR A 4 -6.37 -0.95 14.51
N LEU A 5 -6.74 -1.00 13.23
CA LEU A 5 -6.32 -0.02 12.23
C LEU A 5 -6.64 1.41 12.72
N SER A 6 -5.69 2.34 12.58
CA SER A 6 -5.94 3.75 12.89
C SER A 6 -7.10 4.28 12.04
N GLN A 7 -7.88 5.21 12.60
CA GLN A 7 -9.02 5.78 11.89
C GLN A 7 -8.61 6.50 10.59
N GLU A 8 -7.41 7.08 10.56
CA GLU A 8 -6.85 7.73 9.38
C GLU A 8 -6.53 6.71 8.28
N LEU A 9 -5.95 5.56 8.63
CA LEU A 9 -5.66 4.52 7.66
C LEU A 9 -6.95 3.91 7.07
N LYS A 10 -8.02 3.79 7.88
CA LYS A 10 -9.34 3.37 7.39
C LYS A 10 -9.90 4.34 6.34
N LYS A 11 -9.80 5.66 6.59
CA LYS A 11 -10.23 6.67 5.61
C LYS A 11 -9.47 6.56 4.29
N ILE A 12 -8.16 6.33 4.35
CA ILE A 12 -7.35 6.11 3.13
C ILE A 12 -7.83 4.87 2.37
N ILE A 13 -8.11 3.77 3.06
CA ILE A 13 -8.65 2.55 2.44
C ILE A 13 -10.01 2.81 1.79
N ASP A 14 -10.89 3.57 2.45
CA ASP A 14 -12.18 3.96 1.90
C ASP A 14 -12.02 4.82 0.63
N ASP A 15 -11.08 5.76 0.63
CA ASP A 15 -10.83 6.62 -0.52
C ASP A 15 -10.21 5.85 -1.70
N ILE A 16 -9.27 4.94 -1.43
CA ILE A 16 -8.75 3.99 -2.43
C ILE A 16 -9.89 3.17 -3.03
N THR A 17 -10.82 2.69 -2.20
CA THR A 17 -11.96 1.89 -2.63
C THR A 17 -12.92 2.68 -3.54
N LYS A 18 -13.19 3.95 -3.21
CA LYS A 18 -13.99 4.84 -4.06
C LYS A 18 -13.32 5.11 -5.41
N VAL A 19 -12.02 5.38 -5.41
CA VAL A 19 -11.25 5.60 -6.65
C VAL A 19 -11.24 4.33 -7.51
N ALA A 20 -11.02 3.16 -6.90
CA ALA A 20 -11.05 1.87 -7.59
C ALA A 20 -12.43 1.59 -8.21
N LEU A 21 -13.51 1.91 -7.49
CA LEU A 21 -14.88 1.81 -8.00
C LEU A 21 -15.09 2.71 -9.22
N TYR A 22 -14.70 3.98 -9.10
CA TYR A 22 -14.82 4.95 -10.19
C TYR A 22 -14.07 4.51 -11.45
N LEU A 23 -12.81 4.08 -11.31
CA LEU A 23 -12.00 3.60 -12.44
C LEU A 23 -12.61 2.36 -13.10
N ARG A 24 -13.17 1.45 -12.30
CA ARG A 24 -13.86 0.26 -12.80
C ARG A 24 -15.12 0.61 -13.59
N GLU A 25 -15.97 1.48 -13.05
CA GLU A 25 -17.23 1.90 -13.69
C GLU A 25 -17.00 2.65 -15.01
N ARG A 26 -15.87 3.33 -15.13
CA ARG A 26 -15.43 3.98 -16.39
C ARG A 26 -14.78 3.02 -17.39
N GLY A 27 -14.56 1.76 -17.02
CA GLY A 27 -13.86 0.78 -17.87
C GLY A 27 -12.37 1.06 -18.03
N TRP A 28 -11.76 1.85 -17.13
CA TRP A 28 -10.35 2.27 -17.24
C TRP A 28 -9.37 1.29 -16.59
N ALA A 29 -9.88 0.24 -15.97
CA ALA A 29 -9.12 -0.74 -15.21
C ALA A 29 -9.67 -2.15 -15.45
N GLU A 30 -9.55 -2.63 -16.68
CA GLU A 30 -9.99 -3.98 -17.04
C GLU A 30 -9.09 -5.06 -16.43
N ARG A 31 -9.70 -6.15 -15.94
CA ARG A 31 -8.98 -7.26 -15.27
C ARG A 31 -8.10 -6.75 -14.13
N ASN A 32 -6.78 -6.90 -14.25
CA ASN A 32 -5.76 -6.48 -13.29
C ASN A 32 -4.95 -5.28 -13.78
N ALA A 33 -5.45 -4.55 -14.80
CA ALA A 33 -4.84 -3.32 -15.26
C ALA A 33 -5.21 -2.18 -14.28
N GLY A 34 -4.19 -1.50 -13.76
CA GLY A 34 -4.35 -0.41 -12.80
C GLY A 34 -3.78 -0.76 -11.43
N ASN A 35 -3.00 0.17 -10.88
CA ASN A 35 -2.35 0.04 -9.58
C ASN A 35 -2.55 1.34 -8.80
N ILE A 36 -2.61 1.24 -7.47
CA ILE A 36 -2.70 2.40 -6.59
C ILE A 36 -1.56 2.32 -5.57
N SER A 37 -0.94 3.44 -5.28
CA SER A 37 0.10 3.59 -4.26
C SER A 37 -0.13 4.91 -3.53
N VAL A 38 -0.26 4.84 -2.20
CA VAL A 38 -0.49 6.02 -1.34
C VAL A 38 0.61 6.08 -0.31
N ASN A 39 1.28 7.23 -0.20
CA ASN A 39 2.25 7.49 0.86
C ASN A 39 1.51 7.66 2.19
N ILE A 40 1.85 6.84 3.18
CA ILE A 40 1.27 6.84 4.53
C ILE A 40 2.33 7.05 5.61
N THR A 41 3.53 7.52 5.24
CA THR A 41 4.69 7.68 6.14
C THR A 41 4.34 8.42 7.43
N GLU A 42 3.62 9.54 7.31
CA GLU A 42 3.22 10.35 8.48
C GLU A 42 2.23 9.65 9.42
N LEU A 43 1.48 8.68 8.92
CA LEU A 43 0.46 7.93 9.66
C LEU A 43 1.03 6.69 10.36
N VAL A 44 2.17 6.20 9.88
CA VAL A 44 2.88 5.04 10.43
C VAL A 44 4.14 5.52 11.14
N ASN A 45 4.00 6.54 11.99
CA ASN A 45 5.12 7.16 12.71
C ASN A 45 5.60 6.34 13.92
N ASP A 46 5.39 5.01 13.92
CA ASP A 46 5.86 4.14 15.00
C ASP A 46 7.31 3.74 14.77
N ARG A 47 8.22 4.66 15.09
CA ARG A 47 9.69 4.51 15.05
C ARG A 47 10.22 3.33 15.88
N ARG A 48 9.36 2.60 16.60
CA ARG A 48 9.69 1.48 17.48
C ARG A 48 9.44 0.11 16.85
N LYS A 49 8.81 0.01 15.67
CA LYS A 49 8.66 -1.26 14.98
C LYS A 49 9.93 -1.62 14.24
N SER A 50 10.58 -2.69 14.67
CA SER A 50 11.69 -3.28 13.91
C SER A 50 11.14 -3.96 12.67
N TYR A 51 11.24 -3.30 11.51
CA TYR A 51 10.80 -3.87 10.23
C TYR A 51 11.64 -5.09 9.80
N THR A 52 12.73 -5.40 10.52
CA THR A 52 13.60 -6.55 10.28
C THR A 52 12.91 -7.90 10.41
N THR A 53 11.74 -7.98 11.04
CA THR A 53 10.98 -9.24 11.16
C THR A 53 10.12 -9.55 9.93
N PHE A 54 10.00 -8.61 8.99
CA PHE A 54 9.25 -8.79 7.75
C PHE A 54 10.16 -9.23 6.60
N PRO A 55 9.63 -9.97 5.61
CA PRO A 55 10.40 -10.34 4.44
C PRO A 55 10.85 -9.09 3.67
N LYS A 56 12.11 -9.09 3.22
CA LYS A 56 12.67 -8.01 2.42
C LYS A 56 12.71 -8.41 0.95
N THR A 57 12.17 -7.56 0.08
CA THR A 57 12.31 -7.71 -1.38
C THR A 57 13.40 -6.76 -1.89
N PRO A 58 14.49 -7.26 -2.49
CA PRO A 58 15.55 -6.41 -3.02
C PRO A 58 15.05 -5.52 -4.17
N VAL A 59 15.48 -4.25 -4.17
CA VAL A 59 15.24 -3.32 -5.27
C VAL A 59 16.56 -2.70 -5.70
N LYS A 60 16.78 -2.62 -7.02
CA LYS A 60 18.06 -2.15 -7.57
C LYS A 60 18.21 -0.63 -7.57
N ILE A 61 17.11 0.09 -7.75
CA ILE A 61 17.09 1.54 -7.91
C ILE A 61 15.87 2.09 -7.17
N LEU A 62 16.12 2.85 -6.12
CA LEU A 62 15.11 3.63 -5.40
C LEU A 62 15.59 5.09 -5.32
N PRO A 63 14.72 6.07 -5.61
CA PRO A 63 15.03 7.48 -5.39
C PRO A 63 15.34 7.76 -3.91
N PRO A 64 16.34 8.61 -3.60
CA PRO A 64 16.69 8.95 -2.21
C PRO A 64 15.53 9.47 -1.38
N GLU A 65 14.58 10.15 -2.01
CA GLU A 65 13.40 10.77 -1.38
C GLU A 65 12.41 9.74 -0.83
N LEU A 66 12.55 8.46 -1.20
CA LEU A 66 11.69 7.39 -0.72
C LEU A 66 12.25 6.67 0.52
N SER A 67 13.45 7.04 0.99
CA SER A 67 14.07 6.41 2.15
C SER A 67 13.17 6.46 3.38
N GLU A 68 13.02 5.31 4.05
CA GLU A 68 12.17 5.14 5.25
C GLU A 68 10.68 5.46 5.02
N GLY A 69 10.25 5.59 3.76
CA GLY A 69 8.86 5.85 3.41
C GLY A 69 7.98 4.60 3.60
N CYS A 70 6.78 4.81 4.14
CA CYS A 70 5.74 3.78 4.23
C CYS A 70 4.65 4.03 3.18
N PHE A 71 4.25 3.00 2.45
CA PHE A 71 3.27 3.09 1.39
C PHE A 71 2.22 2.00 1.51
N LEU A 72 0.96 2.36 1.25
CA LEU A 72 -0.12 1.42 1.01
C LEU A 72 -0.26 1.21 -0.49
N ILE A 73 -0.06 -0.03 -0.95
CA ILE A 73 -0.02 -0.36 -2.38
C ILE A 73 -0.99 -1.49 -2.71
N THR A 74 -1.49 -1.52 -3.94
CA THR A 74 -2.21 -2.69 -4.48
C THR A 74 -1.28 -3.88 -4.65
N THR A 75 -1.72 -5.09 -4.30
CA THR A 75 -0.96 -6.32 -4.50
C THR A 75 -0.88 -6.71 -5.98
N THR A 76 0.13 -7.52 -6.32
CA THR A 76 0.31 -8.04 -7.68
C THR A 76 -0.93 -8.79 -8.16
N ALA A 77 -1.35 -8.52 -9.40
CA ALA A 77 -2.54 -9.08 -10.03
C ALA A 77 -3.88 -8.79 -9.34
N SER A 78 -3.90 -7.88 -8.35
CA SER A 78 -5.15 -7.38 -7.78
C SER A 78 -6.03 -6.73 -8.85
N ARG A 79 -7.34 -6.92 -8.71
CA ARG A 79 -8.36 -6.32 -9.57
C ARG A 79 -9.14 -5.34 -8.73
N PHE A 80 -9.48 -4.18 -9.28
CA PHE A 80 -10.27 -3.18 -8.53
C PHE A 80 -11.62 -3.71 -8.05
N ARG A 81 -12.26 -4.65 -8.78
CA ARG A 81 -13.45 -5.37 -8.29
C ARG A 81 -13.23 -6.09 -6.96
N ASP A 82 -12.07 -6.73 -6.82
CA ASP A 82 -11.76 -7.57 -5.66
C ASP A 82 -11.26 -6.69 -4.52
N LEU A 83 -10.48 -5.64 -4.84
CA LEU A 83 -10.06 -4.57 -3.93
C LEU A 83 -11.24 -3.90 -3.22
N ILE A 84 -12.31 -3.57 -3.95
CA ILE A 84 -13.50 -2.92 -3.37
C ILE A 84 -14.21 -3.82 -2.35
N GLN A 85 -14.16 -5.14 -2.54
CA GLN A 85 -14.86 -6.10 -1.68
C GLN A 85 -14.01 -6.53 -0.49
N GLN A 86 -12.70 -6.66 -0.68
CA GLN A 86 -11.76 -7.23 0.30
C GLN A 86 -10.45 -6.42 0.28
N PRO A 87 -10.47 -5.15 0.70
CA PRO A 87 -9.30 -4.28 0.63
C PRO A 87 -8.10 -4.85 1.39
N GLU A 88 -8.32 -5.52 2.51
CA GLU A 88 -7.30 -6.13 3.35
C GLU A 88 -6.50 -7.26 2.66
N LYS A 89 -7.06 -7.88 1.62
CA LYS A 89 -6.35 -8.91 0.81
C LYS A 89 -5.71 -8.35 -0.45
N ASN A 90 -6.09 -7.15 -0.83
CA ASN A 90 -5.73 -6.51 -2.10
C ASN A 90 -4.79 -5.32 -1.91
N LEU A 91 -4.58 -4.90 -0.66
CA LEU A 91 -3.63 -3.87 -0.28
C LEU A 91 -2.53 -4.45 0.60
N LEU A 92 -1.34 -3.89 0.48
CA LEU A 92 -0.17 -4.23 1.27
C LEU A 92 0.49 -2.94 1.74
N ILE A 93 0.93 -2.91 3.00
CA ILE A 93 1.83 -1.88 3.49
C ILE A 93 3.26 -2.34 3.19
N ILE A 94 4.04 -1.48 2.55
CA ILE A 94 5.48 -1.65 2.39
C ILE A 94 6.22 -0.53 3.13
N HIS A 95 7.41 -0.83 3.62
CA HIS A 95 8.32 0.15 4.22
C HIS A 95 9.65 0.08 3.48
N ILE A 96 10.07 1.19 2.90
CA ILE A 96 11.33 1.25 2.16
C ILE A 96 12.49 1.31 3.14
N ALA A 97 13.45 0.39 2.99
CA ALA A 97 14.62 0.35 3.86
C ALA A 97 15.44 1.65 3.73
N ASN A 98 15.98 2.13 4.85
CA ASN A 98 16.87 3.31 4.90
C ASN A 98 18.05 3.21 3.90
N LYS A 99 18.58 2.00 3.71
CA LYS A 99 19.68 1.74 2.76
C LYS A 99 19.27 1.77 1.29
N LEU A 100 17.98 1.95 0.99
CA LEU A 100 17.41 2.00 -0.37
C LEU A 100 17.73 0.76 -1.22
N ASP A 101 17.92 -0.38 -0.56
CA ASP A 101 18.28 -1.67 -1.14
C ASP A 101 17.10 -2.66 -1.17
N GLY A 102 15.91 -2.21 -0.78
CA GLY A 102 14.68 -3.00 -0.79
C GLY A 102 13.56 -2.37 0.04
N TYR A 103 12.45 -3.10 0.11
CA TYR A 103 11.29 -2.82 0.96
C TYR A 103 10.80 -4.10 1.65
#